data_AF-A0A1Y1K5R7-F1
#
_entry.id   AF-A0A1Y1K5R7-F1
#
_cell.length_a   1.000
_cell.length_b   1.000
_cell.length_c   1.000
_cell.angle_alpha   90.00
_cell.angle_beta   90.00
_cell.angle_gamma   90.00
#
_symmetry.space_group_name_H-M   'P 1'
#
loop_
_entity.id
_entity.type
_entity.pdbx_description
1 polymer ?
#
loop_
_entity_poly.entity_id
_entity_poly.type
_entity_poly.pdbx_seq_one_letter_code
_entity_poly.pdbx_strand_id
1 'polypeptide(L)'
;SNLLSVYLLYVALTSDISRNSQVSALMYSLPFIILGTICSMSIVCIMIISHVYSKHEALHDGIMEAMNNYSSNSEFKMSIDKLQLQFDCCGSKHYNEWYTIPWYDTNLIKNKEKTY
;
A
#
# COMPACT_ATOMS: atom_id res chain seq x y z
N SER A 1 8.52 -15.49 23.09
CA SER A 1 9.08 -16.56 23.95
C SER A 1 10.28 -17.26 23.32
N ASN A 2 10.18 -17.74 22.07
CA ASN A 2 11.24 -18.57 21.44
C ASN A 2 12.52 -17.82 21.04
N LEU A 3 12.45 -16.54 20.67
CA LEU A 3 13.63 -15.80 20.21
C LEU A 3 14.60 -15.47 21.35
N LEU A 4 14.06 -15.13 22.51
CA LEU A 4 14.84 -14.80 23.71
C LEU A 4 15.52 -16.06 24.27
N SER A 5 14.84 -17.20 24.28
CA SER A 5 15.45 -18.47 24.70
C SER A 5 16.55 -18.92 23.75
N VAL A 6 16.37 -18.77 22.43
CA VAL A 6 17.41 -19.05 21.44
C VAL A 6 18.61 -18.11 21.60
N TYR A 7 18.39 -16.82 21.86
CA TYR A 7 19.47 -15.87 22.12
C TYR A 7 20.24 -16.19 23.39
N LEU A 8 19.55 -16.54 24.49
CA LEU A 8 20.21 -16.93 25.74
C LEU A 8 21.00 -18.24 25.60
N LEU A 9 20.47 -19.24 24.87
CA LEU A 9 21.20 -20.47 24.56
C LEU A 9 22.43 -20.20 23.68
N TYR A 10 22.31 -19.33 22.68
CA TYR A 10 23.43 -18.90 21.86
C TYR A 10 24.52 -18.21 22.71
N VAL A 11 24.14 -17.25 23.56
CA VAL A 11 25.07 -16.56 24.46
C VAL A 11 25.75 -17.54 25.42
N ALA A 12 25.01 -18.48 26.01
CA ALA A 12 25.57 -19.52 26.87
C ALA A 12 26.59 -20.40 26.13
N LEU A 13 26.24 -20.90 24.93
CA LEU A 13 27.12 -21.76 24.13
C LEU A 13 28.39 -21.02 23.67
N THR A 14 28.28 -19.74 23.32
CA THR A 14 29.43 -18.90 22.95
C THR A 14 30.31 -18.54 24.14
N SER A 15 29.74 -18.42 25.36
CA SER A 15 30.50 -18.12 26.57
C SER A 15 31.45 -19.25 26.98
N ASP A 16 31.06 -20.52 26.76
CA ASP A 16 31.93 -21.68 27.00
C ASP A 16 33.07 -21.78 25.96
N ILE A 17 32.81 -21.40 24.70
CA ILE A 17 33.78 -21.42 23.59
C ILE A 17 34.76 -20.22 23.66
N SER A 18 34.32 -19.10 24.22
CA SER A 18 35.01 -17.81 24.42
C SER A 18 36.22 -17.85 25.37
N ARG A 19 36.48 -18.99 26.02
CA ARG A 19 37.67 -19.19 26.88
C ARG A 19 39.00 -18.87 26.17
N ASN A 20 39.00 -18.78 24.84
CA ASN A 20 40.08 -18.23 24.03
C ASN A 20 39.81 -16.77 23.59
N SER A 21 40.62 -15.82 24.07
CA SER A 21 40.41 -14.36 23.95
C SER A 21 40.31 -13.81 22.53
N GLN A 22 40.83 -14.50 21.50
CA GLN A 22 40.72 -14.05 20.11
C GLN A 22 39.42 -14.50 19.42
N VAL A 23 38.80 -15.58 19.91
CA VAL A 23 37.59 -16.18 19.32
C VAL A 23 36.33 -15.50 19.86
N SER A 24 36.37 -15.03 21.11
CA SER A 24 35.25 -14.39 21.80
C SER A 24 34.72 -13.14 21.07
N ALA A 25 35.60 -12.22 20.66
CA ALA A 25 35.20 -10.97 19.99
C ALA A 25 34.54 -11.20 18.62
N LEU A 26 35.06 -12.15 17.83
CA LEU A 26 34.47 -12.52 16.54
C LEU A 26 33.10 -13.17 16.72
N MET A 27 32.94 -14.05 17.71
CA MET A 27 31.65 -14.68 17.98
C MET A 27 30.59 -13.68 18.48
N TYR A 28 30.96 -12.72 19.34
CA TYR A 28 30.01 -11.73 19.84
C TYR A 28 29.59 -10.70 18.79
N SER A 29 30.45 -10.35 17.83
CA SER A 29 30.16 -9.34 16.80
C SER A 29 29.23 -9.84 15.67
N LEU A 30 29.33 -11.12 15.29
CA LEU A 30 28.51 -11.74 14.25
C LEU A 30 26.98 -11.60 14.44
N PRO A 31 26.37 -11.86 15.61
CA PRO A 31 24.93 -11.73 15.80
C PRO A 31 24.46 -10.27 15.68
N PHE A 32 25.26 -9.28 16.10
CA PHE A 32 24.94 -7.87 15.91
C PHE A 32 24.95 -7.48 14.44
N ILE A 33 25.90 -8.01 13.65
CA ILE A 33 25.95 -7.79 12.20
C ILE A 33 24.70 -8.40 11.55
N ILE A 34 24.35 -9.65 11.89
CA ILE A 34 23.17 -10.33 11.35
C ILE A 34 21.89 -9.55 11.70
N LEU A 35 21.70 -9.17 12.97
CA LEU A 35 20.55 -8.35 13.38
C LEU A 35 20.52 -7.00 12.67
N GLY A 36 21.67 -6.34 12.52
CA GLY A 36 21.79 -5.09 11.79
C GLY A 36 21.34 -5.22 10.33
N THR A 37 21.76 -6.27 9.64
CA THR A 37 21.34 -6.52 8.25
C THR A 37 19.84 -6.83 8.12
N ILE A 38 19.26 -7.58 9.06
CA ILE A 38 17.82 -7.86 9.08
C ILE A 38 17.03 -6.56 9.30
N CYS A 39 17.46 -5.73 10.24
CA CYS A 39 16.84 -4.43 10.50
C CYS A 39 16.95 -3.47 9.30
N SER A 40 18.11 -3.42 8.63
CA SER A 40 18.24 -2.58 7.44
C SER A 40 17.33 -3.05 6.31
N MET A 41 17.22 -4.38 6.10
CA MET A 41 16.33 -4.94 5.09
C MET A 41 14.85 -4.67 5.39
N SER A 42 14.43 -4.78 6.66
CA SER A 42 13.04 -4.50 7.03
C SER A 42 12.66 -3.04 6.84
N ILE A 43 13.57 -2.10 7.15
CA ILE A 43 13.35 -0.66 6.90
C ILE A 43 13.16 -0.38 5.42
N VAL A 44 14.01 -0.96 4.56
CA VAL A 44 13.88 -0.82 3.10
C VAL A 44 12.56 -1.39 2.60
N CYS A 45 12.14 -2.56 3.07
CA CYS A 45 10.85 -3.14 2.71
C CYS A 45 9.69 -2.22 3.11
N ILE A 46 9.71 -1.65 4.32
CA ILE A 46 8.68 -0.73 4.80
C ILE A 46 8.63 0.53 3.92
N MET A 47 9.77 1.11 3.57
CA MET A 47 9.80 2.29 2.69
C MET A 47 9.18 2.01 1.32
N ILE A 48 9.49 0.86 0.71
CA ILE A 48 8.93 0.48 -0.59
C ILE A 48 7.42 0.31 -0.49
N ILE A 49 6.94 -0.45 0.52
CA ILE A 49 5.51 -0.69 0.73
C ILE A 49 4.77 0.63 0.94
N SER A 50 5.27 1.50 1.82
CA SER A 50 4.65 2.79 2.10
C SER A 50 4.57 3.68 0.85
N HIS A 51 5.62 3.70 0.03
CA HIS A 51 5.63 4.48 -1.21
C HIS A 51 4.66 3.91 -2.25
N VAL A 52 4.56 2.58 -2.38
CA VAL A 52 3.56 1.94 -3.26
C VAL A 52 2.14 2.23 -2.77
N TYR A 53 1.89 2.12 -1.46
CA TYR A 53 0.58 2.37 -0.86
C TYR A 53 0.13 3.83 -1.08
N SER A 54 1.01 4.80 -0.85
CA SER A 54 0.72 6.22 -1.09
C SER A 54 0.33 6.51 -2.54
N LYS A 55 0.94 5.83 -3.51
CA LYS A 55 0.56 5.95 -4.93
C LYS A 55 -0.81 5.36 -5.23
N HIS A 56 -1.19 4.27 -4.57
CA HIS A 56 -2.52 3.68 -4.71
C HIS A 56 -3.62 4.62 -4.17
N GLU A 57 -3.38 5.28 -3.04
CA GLU A 57 -4.30 6.29 -2.49
C GLU A 57 -4.45 7.48 -3.43
N ALA A 58 -3.34 8.06 -3.89
CA ALA A 58 -3.39 9.21 -4.81
C ALA A 58 -4.08 8.88 -6.14
N LEU A 59 -3.87 7.67 -6.67
CA LEU A 59 -4.58 7.20 -7.86
C LEU A 59 -6.08 7.05 -7.59
N HIS A 60 -6.45 6.47 -6.44
CA HIS A 60 -7.83 6.31 -6.04
C HIS A 60 -8.56 7.66 -5.96
N ASP A 61 -7.93 8.63 -5.31
CA ASP A 61 -8.47 9.98 -5.12
C ASP A 61 -8.67 10.69 -6.45
N GLY A 62 -7.69 10.62 -7.36
CA GLY A 62 -7.80 11.24 -8.68
C GLY A 62 -8.90 10.62 -9.55
N ILE A 63 -9.06 9.29 -9.51
CA ILE A 63 -10.18 8.62 -10.21
C ILE A 63 -11.52 9.02 -9.57
N MET A 64 -11.61 9.06 -8.24
CA MET A 64 -12.82 9.48 -7.53
C MET A 64 -13.20 10.92 -7.84
N GLU A 65 -12.25 11.84 -7.92
CA GLU A 65 -12.49 13.23 -8.33
C GLU A 65 -13.06 13.30 -9.75
N ALA A 66 -12.44 12.60 -10.71
CA ALA A 66 -12.93 12.55 -12.08
C ALA A 66 -14.32 11.91 -12.18
N MET A 67 -14.58 10.84 -11.41
CA MET A 67 -15.90 10.20 -11.34
C MET A 67 -16.97 11.15 -10.76
N ASN A 68 -16.66 11.91 -9.70
CA ASN A 68 -17.59 12.89 -9.12
C ASN A 68 -17.97 14.01 -10.10
N ASN A 69 -17.08 14.32 -11.05
CA ASN A 69 -17.31 15.33 -12.09
C ASN A 69 -17.74 14.71 -13.44
N TYR A 70 -18.09 13.42 -13.46
CA TYR A 70 -18.39 12.69 -14.69
C TYR A 70 -19.57 13.26 -15.48
N SER A 71 -20.65 13.67 -14.80
CA SER A 71 -21.84 14.21 -15.47
C SER A 71 -21.70 15.67 -15.89
N SER A 72 -20.81 16.44 -15.25
CA SER A 72 -20.65 17.87 -15.46
C SER A 72 -19.51 18.25 -16.40
N ASN A 73 -18.54 17.36 -16.60
CA ASN A 73 -17.36 17.62 -17.43
C ASN A 73 -17.14 16.50 -18.46
N SER A 74 -17.21 16.87 -19.75
CA SER A 74 -17.03 15.95 -20.87
C SER A 74 -15.62 15.34 -20.96
N GLU A 75 -14.59 16.06 -20.52
CA GLU A 75 -13.21 15.55 -20.52
C GLU A 75 -13.03 14.45 -19.46
N PHE A 76 -13.61 14.64 -18.27
CA PHE A 76 -13.61 13.61 -17.24
C PHE A 76 -14.45 12.40 -17.64
N LYS A 77 -15.62 12.63 -18.27
CA LYS A 77 -16.41 11.54 -18.85
C LYS A 77 -15.60 10.70 -19.83
N MET A 78 -15.00 11.33 -20.83
CA MET A 78 -14.19 10.65 -21.84
C MET A 78 -13.01 9.91 -21.23
N SER A 79 -12.34 10.50 -20.25
CA SER A 79 -11.17 9.91 -19.59
C SER A 79 -11.55 8.69 -18.75
N ILE A 80 -12.63 8.77 -17.97
CA ILE A 80 -13.15 7.66 -17.17
C ILE A 80 -13.66 6.54 -18.08
N ASP A 81 -14.44 6.85 -19.10
CA ASP A 81 -14.96 5.86 -20.05
C ASP A 81 -13.80 5.10 -20.72
N LYS A 82 -12.79 5.83 -21.21
CA LYS A 82 -11.60 5.22 -21.82
C LYS A 82 -10.85 4.33 -20.83
N LEU A 83 -10.63 4.81 -19.60
CA LEU A 83 -9.93 4.05 -18.56
C LEU A 83 -10.68 2.76 -18.22
N GLN A 84 -11.98 2.84 -17.97
CA GLN A 84 -12.79 1.69 -17.57
C GLN A 84 -12.96 0.67 -18.70
N LEU A 85 -13.12 1.11 -19.95
CA LEU A 85 -13.17 0.22 -21.12
C LEU A 85 -11.82 -0.46 -21.40
N GLN A 86 -10.71 0.27 -21.29
CA GLN A 86 -9.39 -0.26 -21.61
C GLN A 86 -8.93 -1.32 -20.59
N PHE A 87 -9.29 -1.16 -19.32
CA PHE A 87 -8.89 -2.08 -18.24
C PHE A 87 -9.99 -3.06 -17.83
N ASP A 88 -11.15 -3.05 -18.50
CA ASP A 88 -12.31 -3.87 -18.17
C ASP A 88 -12.68 -3.79 -16.68
N CYS A 89 -12.73 -2.56 -16.17
CA CYS A 89 -12.96 -2.27 -14.74
C CYS A 89 -14.08 -1.25 -14.54
N CYS A 90 -14.54 -1.10 -13.30
CA CYS A 90 -15.60 -0.16 -12.96
C CYS A 90 -15.43 0.39 -11.55
N GLY A 91 -15.57 1.72 -11.42
CA GLY A 91 -15.25 2.45 -10.20
C GLY A 91 -13.76 2.75 -10.08
N SER A 92 -13.39 3.29 -8.92
CA SER A 92 -12.00 3.49 -8.51
C SER A 92 -11.48 2.27 -7.75
N LYS A 93 -12.25 1.78 -6.78
CA LYS A 93 -12.02 0.51 -6.07
C LYS A 93 -13.14 -0.49 -6.35
N HIS A 94 -14.38 -0.03 -6.45
CA HIS A 94 -15.54 -0.89 -6.56
C HIS A 94 -16.63 -0.25 -7.44
N TYR A 95 -17.33 -1.08 -8.21
CA TYR A 95 -18.40 -0.61 -9.11
C TYR A 95 -19.56 0.09 -8.39
N ASN A 96 -19.79 -0.22 -7.10
CA ASN A 96 -20.88 0.36 -6.31
C ASN A 96 -20.63 1.83 -5.92
N GLU A 97 -19.42 2.36 -6.13
CA GLU A 97 -19.13 3.80 -5.98
C GLU A 97 -20.01 4.64 -6.92
N TRP A 98 -20.41 4.09 -8.07
CA TRP A 98 -21.34 4.75 -9.00
C TRP A 98 -22.76 4.91 -8.46
N TYR A 99 -23.14 4.22 -7.40
CA TYR A 99 -24.48 4.33 -6.83
C TYR A 99 -24.72 5.66 -6.14
N THR A 100 -23.65 6.31 -5.67
CA THR A 100 -23.70 7.62 -5.00
C THR A 100 -23.25 8.76 -5.90
N ILE A 101 -22.59 8.45 -7.02
CA ILE A 101 -22.04 9.44 -7.95
C ILE A 101 -23.06 9.75 -9.06
N PRO A 102 -23.45 11.02 -9.26
CA PRO A 102 -24.35 11.40 -10.35
C PRO A 102 -23.68 11.22 -11.72
N TRP A 103 -24.02 10.15 -12.42
CA TRP A 103 -23.49 9.81 -13.75
C TRP A 103 -24.39 10.27 -14.90
N TYR A 104 -25.61 10.73 -14.60
CA TYR A 104 -26.59 11.21 -15.56
C TYR A 104 -26.77 12.74 -15.46
N ASP A 105 -27.21 13.37 -16.54
CA ASP A 105 -27.54 14.79 -16.53
C ASP A 105 -28.86 15.02 -15.78
N THR A 106 -28.75 15.60 -14.58
CA THR A 106 -29.89 15.90 -13.71
C THR A 106 -30.87 16.91 -14.33
N ASN A 107 -30.43 17.74 -15.29
CA ASN A 107 -31.31 18.68 -15.99
C ASN A 107 -32.27 17.96 -16.93
N LEU A 108 -31.85 16.84 -17.53
CA LEU A 108 -32.72 16.01 -18.37
C LEU A 108 -33.86 15.40 -17.56
N ILE A 109 -33.62 15.04 -16.30
CA ILE A 109 -34.66 14.47 -15.41
C ILE A 109 -35.63 15.54 -14.93
N LYS A 110 -35.13 16.70 -14.47
CA LYS A 110 -35.98 17.82 -14.02
C LYS A 110 -36.93 18.31 -15.12
N ASN A 111 -36.50 18.29 -16.38
CA ASN A 111 -37.35 18.70 -17.51
C ASN A 111 -38.44 17.66 -17.81
N LYS A 112 -38.17 16.37 -17.61
CA LYS A 112 -39.18 15.31 -17.74
C LYS A 112 -40.31 15.47 -16.71
N GLU A 113 -39.99 15.77 -15.46
CA GLU A 113 -41.01 15.95 -14.40
C GLU A 113 -41.90 17.17 -14.62
N LYS A 114 -41.38 18.25 -15.23
CA LYS A 114 -42.19 19.44 -15.57
C LYS A 114 -43.13 19.25 -16.76
N THR A 115 -42.99 18.15 -17.49
CA THR A 115 -43.79 17.87 -18.69
C THR A 115 -44.93 16.87 -18.42
N TYR A 116 -45.06 16.40 -17.16
CA TYR A 116 -46.19 15.63 -16.64
C TYR A 116 -46.99 16.47 -15.66
#